data_AF-A0A426D345-F1
#
_entry.id   AF-A0A426D345-F1
#
_cell.length_a   1.000
_cell.length_b   1.000
_cell.length_c   1.000
_cell.angle_alpha   90.00
_cell.angle_beta   90.00
_cell.angle_gamma   90.00
#
_symmetry.space_group_name_H-M   'P 1'
#
loop_
_entity.id
_entity.type
_entity.pdbx_description
1 polymer ?
#
loop_
_entity_poly.entity_id
_entity_poly.type
_entity_poly.pdbx_seq_one_letter_code
_entity_poly.pdbx_strand_id
1 'polypeptide(L)'
;AKTVKKAKKVSKKKAKKAKVYKISKNVLNNKKKVMINYTRNTSGKVMPIALMQRGNKIRIISATGMSENTLDYKVNKQVVKKNKMTLKLTPILTKGDTTAKGSGTIQLIRTGKNSYTIPKIYRYDAYRINSNKYHLYGQWDKPYKTSLKSLRVVNRGKLLKANKYSVYTPHFKF
;
A
#
# COMPACT_ATOMS: atom_id res chain seq x y z
N ALA A 1 -47.54 21.65 39.47
CA ALA A 1 -46.65 22.52 38.68
C ALA A 1 -45.96 21.68 37.59
N LYS A 2 -46.05 22.07 36.31
CA LYS A 2 -45.42 21.34 35.19
C LYS A 2 -43.97 21.79 35.01
N THR A 3 -43.02 20.87 35.19
CA THR A 3 -41.59 21.12 34.98
C THR A 3 -41.25 21.15 33.50
N VAL A 4 -40.96 22.34 32.96
CA VAL A 4 -40.52 22.51 31.57
C VAL A 4 -39.01 22.24 31.49
N LYS A 5 -38.62 21.13 30.86
CA LYS A 5 -37.20 20.81 30.59
C LYS A 5 -36.61 21.86 29.64
N LYS A 6 -35.65 22.66 30.14
CA LYS A 6 -34.84 23.57 29.31
C LYS A 6 -34.08 22.78 28.25
N ALA A 7 -34.30 23.10 26.97
CA ALA A 7 -33.59 22.50 25.86
C ALA A 7 -32.10 22.90 25.89
N LYS A 8 -31.21 21.91 25.98
CA LYS A 8 -29.76 22.10 25.99
C LYS A 8 -29.31 22.53 24.60
N LYS A 9 -28.91 23.79 24.44
CA LYS A 9 -28.41 24.36 23.18
C LYS A 9 -27.07 23.71 22.83
N VAL A 10 -27.09 22.65 22.02
CA VAL A 10 -25.86 21.98 21.55
C VAL A 10 -25.17 22.87 20.52
N SER A 11 -24.17 23.61 20.98
CA SER A 11 -23.22 24.33 20.12
C SER A 11 -22.58 23.35 19.14
N LYS A 12 -23.00 23.40 17.86
CA LYS A 12 -22.35 22.67 16.77
C LYS A 12 -20.98 23.30 16.53
N LYS A 13 -19.95 22.81 17.23
CA LYS A 13 -18.55 23.14 16.96
C LYS A 13 -18.27 22.79 15.49
N LYS A 14 -18.20 23.80 14.61
CA LYS A 14 -17.88 23.63 13.19
C LYS A 14 -16.56 22.87 13.11
N ALA A 15 -16.61 21.60 12.70
CA ALA A 15 -15.41 20.80 12.47
C ALA A 15 -14.54 21.54 11.44
N LYS A 16 -13.33 21.98 11.85
CA LYS A 16 -12.35 22.57 10.92
C LYS A 16 -12.16 21.57 9.79
N LYS A 17 -12.48 21.97 8.55
CA LYS A 17 -12.32 21.14 7.35
C LYS A 17 -10.87 20.63 7.30
N ALA A 18 -10.69 19.31 7.31
CA ALA A 18 -9.37 18.71 7.27
C ALA A 18 -8.63 19.14 6.00
N LYS A 19 -7.35 19.53 6.13
CA LYS A 19 -6.50 19.92 5.00
C LYS A 19 -6.38 18.77 4.02
N VAL A 20 -6.78 18.99 2.76
CA VAL A 20 -6.65 17.99 1.70
C VAL A 20 -5.29 18.13 1.02
N TYR A 21 -4.47 17.09 1.11
CA TYR A 21 -3.15 17.07 0.49
C TYR A 21 -3.22 16.48 -0.93
N LYS A 22 -3.02 17.30 -1.97
CA LYS A 22 -2.99 16.83 -3.36
C LYS A 22 -1.89 15.77 -3.57
N ILE A 23 -2.16 14.72 -4.33
CA ILE A 23 -1.16 13.69 -4.69
C ILE A 23 -0.58 13.96 -6.08
N SER A 24 0.73 13.76 -6.26
CA SER A 24 1.38 13.90 -7.57
C SER A 24 1.26 12.61 -8.37
N LYS A 25 1.08 12.73 -9.69
CA LYS A 25 1.14 11.60 -10.64
C LYS A 25 2.50 10.90 -10.62
N ASN A 26 3.57 11.60 -10.25
CA ASN A 26 4.93 11.05 -10.24
C ASN A 26 5.40 10.57 -8.86
N VAL A 27 4.48 10.46 -7.89
CA VAL A 27 4.86 10.12 -6.49
C VAL A 27 5.56 8.77 -6.35
N LEU A 28 5.18 7.78 -7.18
CA LEU A 28 5.82 6.46 -7.22
C LEU A 28 6.86 6.34 -8.33
N ASN A 29 6.75 7.12 -9.41
CA ASN A 29 7.62 7.05 -10.59
C ASN A 29 8.91 7.86 -10.40
N ASN A 30 9.69 7.53 -9.37
CA ASN A 30 10.96 8.20 -9.07
C ASN A 30 12.01 7.18 -8.64
N LYS A 31 13.09 7.04 -9.43
CA LYS A 31 14.16 6.04 -9.21
C LYS A 31 14.84 6.17 -7.83
N LYS A 32 14.84 7.36 -7.23
CA LYS A 32 15.48 7.66 -5.94
C LYS A 32 14.53 7.52 -4.76
N LYS A 33 13.23 7.25 -4.98
CA LYS A 33 12.22 7.20 -3.92
C LYS A 33 11.45 5.88 -3.94
N VAL A 34 11.06 5.44 -2.75
CA VAL A 34 10.22 4.26 -2.54
C VAL A 34 9.14 4.61 -1.53
N MET A 35 7.94 4.08 -1.72
CA MET A 35 6.89 4.17 -0.71
C MET A 35 6.95 2.93 0.16
N ILE A 36 7.12 3.09 1.48
CA ILE A 36 7.31 1.97 2.40
C ILE A 36 6.37 2.06 3.61
N ASN A 37 6.05 0.90 4.18
CA ASN A 37 5.39 0.75 5.47
C ASN A 37 5.98 -0.46 6.20
N TYR A 38 6.11 -0.36 7.52
CA TYR A 38 6.45 -1.46 8.40
C TYR A 38 5.20 -1.89 9.15
N THR A 39 4.54 -2.93 8.64
CA THR A 39 3.35 -3.51 9.29
C THR A 39 3.76 -4.64 10.24
N ARG A 40 2.83 -5.15 11.04
CA ARG A 40 3.03 -6.40 11.80
C ARG A 40 2.04 -7.46 11.34
N ASN A 41 2.45 -8.72 11.36
CA ASN A 41 1.52 -9.84 11.18
C ASN A 41 0.81 -10.22 12.50
N THR A 42 -0.07 -11.22 12.44
CA THR A 42 -0.80 -11.74 13.61
C THR A 42 0.14 -12.28 14.70
N SER A 43 1.30 -12.80 14.31
CA SER A 43 2.37 -13.23 15.22
C SER A 43 3.30 -12.10 15.70
N GLY A 44 2.94 -10.83 15.47
CA GLY A 44 3.72 -9.66 15.90
C GLY A 44 5.00 -9.36 15.11
N LYS A 45 5.36 -10.19 14.12
CA LYS A 45 6.57 -10.03 13.29
C LYS A 45 6.42 -8.86 12.34
N VAL A 46 7.48 -8.07 12.19
CA VAL A 46 7.52 -6.94 11.26
C VAL A 46 7.48 -7.46 9.82
N MET A 47 6.53 -6.93 9.05
CA MET A 47 6.36 -7.19 7.63
C MET A 47 6.46 -5.86 6.87
N PRO A 48 7.64 -5.51 6.36
CA PRO A 48 7.76 -4.35 5.51
C PRO A 48 7.10 -4.61 4.16
N ILE A 49 6.39 -3.60 3.69
CA ILE A 49 5.91 -3.51 2.31
C ILE A 49 6.48 -2.27 1.66
N ALA A 50 7.04 -2.45 0.47
CA ALA A 50 7.50 -1.38 -0.38
C ALA A 50 6.78 -1.38 -1.74
N LEU A 51 6.43 -0.19 -2.22
CA LEU A 51 5.91 0.06 -3.55
C LEU A 51 6.88 0.98 -4.29
N MET A 52 7.26 0.56 -5.49
CA MET A 52 8.16 1.30 -6.36
C MET A 52 7.65 1.25 -7.78
N GLN A 53 7.73 2.37 -8.52
CA GLN A 53 7.37 2.40 -9.93
C GLN A 53 8.57 2.89 -10.76
N ARG A 54 8.81 2.21 -11.89
CA ARG A 54 9.77 2.61 -12.91
C ARG A 54 9.07 2.57 -14.27
N GLY A 55 8.78 3.74 -14.82
CA GLY A 55 8.01 3.85 -16.06
C GLY A 55 6.61 3.27 -15.89
N ASN A 56 6.25 2.30 -16.73
CA ASN A 56 4.98 1.59 -16.68
C ASN A 56 5.01 0.30 -15.85
N LYS A 57 6.06 0.05 -15.06
CA LYS A 57 6.14 -1.12 -14.17
C LYS A 57 6.10 -0.68 -12.72
N ILE A 58 5.28 -1.34 -11.91
CA ILE A 58 5.25 -1.17 -10.45
C ILE A 58 5.59 -2.51 -9.79
N ARG A 59 6.48 -2.45 -8.81
CA ARG A 59 6.90 -3.57 -8.00
C ARG A 59 6.35 -3.42 -6.58
N ILE A 60 5.77 -4.49 -6.07
CA ILE A 60 5.42 -4.64 -4.66
C ILE A 60 6.41 -5.63 -4.05
N ILE A 61 7.11 -5.21 -3.02
CA ILE A 61 8.01 -6.06 -2.25
C ILE A 61 7.43 -6.20 -0.86
N SER A 62 7.20 -7.42 -0.41
CA SER A 62 6.74 -7.74 0.94
C SER A 62 7.75 -8.70 1.57
N ALA A 63 8.27 -8.39 2.75
CA ALA A 63 9.13 -9.33 3.49
C ALA A 63 8.41 -9.86 4.73
N THR A 64 8.64 -11.13 5.06
CA THR A 64 8.17 -11.78 6.29
C THR A 64 9.28 -12.69 6.79
N GLY A 65 9.87 -12.38 7.94
CA GLY A 65 11.04 -13.16 8.37
C GLY A 65 12.21 -12.94 7.42
N MET A 66 12.88 -14.01 7.01
CA MET A 66 13.95 -13.99 6.00
C MET A 66 13.41 -14.11 4.56
N SER A 67 12.10 -14.32 4.38
CA SER A 67 11.51 -14.54 3.07
C SER A 67 11.04 -13.22 2.47
N GLU A 68 11.52 -12.91 1.27
CA GLU A 68 11.04 -11.78 0.48
C GLU A 68 10.15 -12.28 -0.66
N ASN A 69 8.99 -11.65 -0.81
CA ASN A 69 8.08 -11.85 -1.93
C ASN A 69 8.05 -10.58 -2.77
N THR A 70 8.37 -10.73 -4.05
CA THR A 70 8.32 -9.64 -5.03
C THR A 70 7.27 -9.95 -6.08
N LEU A 71 6.38 -9.00 -6.32
CA LEU A 71 5.37 -9.07 -7.38
C LEU A 71 5.46 -7.84 -8.28
N ASP A 72 5.63 -8.10 -9.58
CA ASP A 72 5.70 -7.09 -10.61
C ASP A 72 4.36 -6.93 -11.35
N TYR A 73 4.02 -5.68 -11.65
CA TYR A 73 2.80 -5.34 -12.36
C TYR A 73 3.08 -4.30 -13.45
N LYS A 74 2.40 -4.45 -14.59
CA LYS A 74 2.28 -3.42 -15.62
C LYS A 74 1.19 -2.42 -15.23
N VAL A 75 1.50 -1.14 -15.32
CA VAL A 75 0.59 -0.01 -15.14
C VAL A 75 -0.13 0.25 -16.46
N ASN A 76 -1.41 -0.15 -16.54
CA ASN A 76 -2.22 0.04 -17.76
C ASN A 76 -2.89 1.41 -17.78
N LYS A 77 -3.30 1.91 -16.61
CA LYS A 77 -3.96 3.22 -16.49
C LYS A 77 -3.62 3.85 -15.15
N GLN A 78 -3.37 5.15 -15.15
CA GLN A 78 -3.13 5.94 -13.95
C GLN A 78 -3.98 7.20 -13.97
N VAL A 79 -4.81 7.38 -12.95
CA VAL A 79 -5.71 8.53 -12.79
C VAL A 79 -5.44 9.21 -11.46
N VAL A 80 -5.30 10.53 -11.46
CA VAL A 80 -5.11 11.33 -10.25
C VAL A 80 -6.26 12.32 -10.10
N LYS A 81 -6.91 12.33 -8.94
CA LYS A 81 -7.98 13.28 -8.59
C LYS A 81 -7.79 13.74 -7.15
N LYS A 82 -7.50 15.04 -6.96
CA LYS A 82 -7.25 15.66 -5.65
C LYS A 82 -6.15 14.93 -4.86
N ASN A 83 -6.50 14.26 -3.76
CA ASN A 83 -5.59 13.50 -2.91
C ASN A 83 -5.55 11.99 -3.23
N LYS A 84 -6.26 11.54 -4.26
CA LYS A 84 -6.37 10.13 -4.66
C LYS A 84 -5.65 9.88 -5.99
N MET A 85 -4.88 8.79 -6.04
CA MET A 85 -4.30 8.22 -7.24
C MET A 85 -4.79 6.78 -7.40
N THR A 86 -5.32 6.45 -8.56
CA THR A 86 -5.83 5.11 -8.89
C THR A 86 -5.00 4.54 -10.02
N LEU A 87 -4.46 3.33 -9.83
CA LEU A 87 -3.68 2.60 -10.82
C LEU A 87 -4.43 1.32 -11.19
N LYS A 88 -4.68 1.09 -12.49
CA LYS A 88 -5.10 -0.21 -13.02
C LYS A 88 -3.86 -0.99 -13.40
N LEU A 89 -3.72 -2.19 -12.83
CA LEU A 89 -2.50 -2.99 -12.86
C LEU A 89 -2.80 -4.40 -13.40
N THR A 90 -1.88 -4.94 -14.19
CA THR A 90 -1.89 -6.36 -14.59
C THR A 90 -0.58 -7.00 -14.13
N PRO A 91 -0.61 -8.18 -13.47
CA PRO A 91 0.60 -8.91 -13.09
C PRO A 91 1.51 -9.17 -14.29
N ILE A 92 2.82 -9.06 -14.09
CA ILE A 92 3.83 -9.52 -15.05
C ILE A 92 4.22 -10.93 -14.60
N LEU A 93 3.73 -11.94 -15.31
CA LEU A 93 3.98 -13.33 -14.99
C LEU A 93 5.25 -13.81 -15.70
N THR A 94 6.09 -14.54 -14.97
CA THR A 94 7.18 -15.32 -15.58
C THR A 94 6.64 -16.66 -16.06
N LYS A 95 7.35 -17.33 -16.98
CA LYS A 95 6.95 -18.63 -17.52
C LYS A 95 6.87 -19.64 -16.36
N GLY A 96 5.68 -20.23 -16.13
CA GLY A 96 5.41 -21.15 -15.03
C GLY A 96 4.79 -20.53 -13.78
N ASP A 97 4.69 -19.19 -13.70
CA ASP A 97 4.10 -18.52 -12.55
C ASP A 97 2.56 -18.47 -12.63
N THR A 98 1.89 -19.18 -11.73
CA THR A 98 0.43 -19.17 -11.60
C THR A 98 -0.07 -18.34 -10.40
N THR A 99 0.83 -17.71 -9.65
CA THR A 99 0.54 -17.14 -8.32
C THR A 99 -0.31 -15.87 -8.36
N ALA A 100 -0.27 -15.10 -9.45
CA ALA A 100 -1.00 -13.86 -9.61
C ALA A 100 -1.58 -13.71 -11.03
N LYS A 101 -2.79 -14.23 -11.25
CA LYS A 101 -3.53 -14.01 -12.52
C LYS A 101 -4.56 -12.87 -12.40
N GLY A 102 -4.90 -12.25 -13.52
CA GLY A 102 -5.99 -11.27 -13.60
C GLY A 102 -5.58 -9.84 -13.21
N SER A 103 -6.30 -8.86 -13.77
CA SER A 103 -6.07 -7.44 -13.50
C SER A 103 -6.63 -7.00 -12.15
N GLY A 104 -6.09 -5.92 -11.60
CA GLY A 104 -6.58 -5.33 -10.36
C GLY A 104 -6.39 -3.81 -10.33
N THR A 105 -6.88 -3.18 -9.26
CA THR A 105 -6.76 -1.74 -9.07
C THR A 105 -6.24 -1.44 -7.67
N ILE A 106 -5.24 -0.58 -7.57
CA ILE A 106 -4.78 -0.01 -6.31
C ILE A 106 -5.15 1.48 -6.24
N GLN A 107 -5.63 1.91 -5.07
CA GLN A 107 -5.87 3.31 -4.77
C GLN A 107 -4.87 3.78 -3.71
N LEU A 108 -4.14 4.85 -4.00
CA LEU A 108 -3.28 5.55 -3.06
C LEU A 108 -3.93 6.88 -2.67
N ILE A 109 -4.12 7.10 -1.38
CA ILE A 109 -4.72 8.32 -0.83
C ILE A 109 -3.67 9.03 0.01
N ARG A 110 -3.33 10.27 -0.35
CA ARG A 110 -2.45 11.11 0.45
C ARG A 110 -3.24 11.70 1.62
N THR A 111 -2.81 11.41 2.83
CA THR A 111 -3.43 11.83 4.09
C THR A 111 -2.63 12.92 4.81
N GLY A 112 -1.35 13.12 4.44
CA GLY A 112 -0.47 14.14 5.03
C GLY A 112 0.66 14.59 4.11
N LYS A 113 1.58 15.43 4.62
CA LYS A 113 2.74 15.93 3.86
C LYS A 113 3.59 14.79 3.29
N ASN A 114 3.78 13.69 4.01
CA ASN A 114 4.47 12.50 3.53
C ASN A 114 3.80 11.19 4.01
N SER A 115 2.47 11.20 4.11
CA SER A 115 1.69 10.07 4.60
C SER A 115 0.63 9.67 3.59
N TYR A 116 0.51 8.36 3.37
CA TYR A 116 -0.38 7.75 2.39
C TYR A 116 -1.08 6.52 2.97
N THR A 117 -2.23 6.21 2.39
CA THR A 117 -3.05 5.05 2.72
C THR A 117 -3.45 4.32 1.45
N ILE A 118 -3.41 3.00 1.48
CA ILE A 118 -4.04 2.12 0.50
C ILE A 118 -5.25 1.49 1.20
N PRO A 119 -6.49 1.94 0.92
CA PRO A 119 -7.67 1.52 1.68
C PRO A 119 -8.04 0.06 1.41
N LYS A 120 -7.65 -0.48 0.26
CA LYS A 120 -7.92 -1.86 -0.14
C LYS A 120 -6.73 -2.43 -0.91
N ILE A 121 -6.20 -3.53 -0.38
CA ILE A 121 -5.18 -4.40 -0.98
C ILE A 121 -5.47 -5.84 -0.54
N TYR A 122 -5.00 -6.83 -1.29
CA TYR A 122 -5.17 -8.23 -0.94
C TYR A 122 -3.91 -8.77 -0.25
N ARG A 123 -4.09 -9.67 0.72
CA ARG A 123 -2.99 -10.25 1.51
C ARG A 123 -3.26 -11.72 1.82
N TYR A 124 -2.21 -12.52 1.77
CA TYR A 124 -2.08 -13.81 2.46
C TYR A 124 -0.67 -13.82 3.09
N ASP A 125 0.31 -14.46 2.45
CA ASP A 125 1.75 -14.36 2.81
C ASP A 125 2.41 -13.09 2.29
N ALA A 126 1.90 -12.57 1.18
CA ALA A 126 2.38 -11.36 0.52
C ALA A 126 1.22 -10.45 0.12
N TYR A 127 1.51 -9.15 0.00
CA TYR A 127 0.56 -8.17 -0.50
C TYR A 127 0.46 -8.19 -2.03
N ARG A 128 -0.75 -8.07 -2.56
CA ARG A 128 -1.04 -8.11 -3.99
C ARG A 128 -2.28 -7.28 -4.37
N ILE A 129 -2.43 -7.00 -5.66
CA ILE A 129 -3.47 -6.08 -6.16
C ILE A 129 -4.76 -6.81 -6.61
N ASN A 130 -4.65 -8.09 -6.90
CA ASN A 130 -5.69 -8.98 -7.41
C ASN A 130 -6.06 -10.04 -6.36
N SER A 131 -7.29 -10.58 -6.45
CA SER A 131 -7.85 -11.51 -5.45
C SER A 131 -7.80 -12.99 -5.85
N ASN A 132 -7.03 -13.35 -6.88
CA ASN A 132 -7.04 -14.70 -7.39
C ASN A 132 -6.36 -15.68 -6.43
N LYS A 133 -6.82 -16.94 -6.48
CA LYS A 133 -6.32 -18.06 -5.67
C LYS A 133 -4.81 -18.21 -5.87
N TYR A 134 -4.10 -18.50 -4.78
CA TYR A 134 -2.68 -18.79 -4.78
C TYR A 134 -2.51 -20.31 -4.79
N HIS A 135 -1.60 -20.84 -5.63
CA HIS A 135 -1.27 -22.26 -5.68
C HIS A 135 0.16 -22.43 -5.16
N LEU A 136 0.36 -22.51 -3.85
CA LEU A 136 1.52 -23.21 -3.30
C LEU A 136 0.99 -24.51 -2.68
N TYR A 137 1.60 -25.63 -3.06
CA TYR A 137 1.38 -27.00 -2.61
C TYR A 137 0.17 -27.22 -1.67
N GLY A 138 -0.99 -27.58 -2.25
CA GLY A 138 -2.14 -28.09 -1.50
C GLY A 138 -3.08 -27.07 -0.86
N GLN A 139 -2.77 -25.78 -0.88
CA GLN A 139 -3.63 -24.76 -0.25
C GLN A 139 -4.45 -23.97 -1.27
N TRP A 140 -5.78 -24.01 -1.12
CA TRP A 140 -6.75 -23.30 -1.96
C TRP A 140 -7.15 -21.92 -1.39
N ASP A 141 -6.25 -21.31 -0.62
CA ASP A 141 -6.59 -20.12 0.14
C ASP A 141 -6.69 -18.87 -0.73
N LYS A 142 -7.82 -18.18 -0.57
CA LYS A 142 -8.06 -16.89 -1.22
C LYS A 142 -7.43 -15.79 -0.35
N PRO A 143 -6.65 -14.87 -0.94
CA PRO A 143 -6.12 -13.74 -0.19
C PRO A 143 -7.29 -12.86 0.31
N TYR A 144 -7.19 -12.40 1.56
CA TYR A 144 -8.19 -11.55 2.19
C TYR A 144 -7.93 -10.07 1.91
N LYS A 145 -8.98 -9.24 2.04
CA LYS A 145 -8.88 -7.79 1.87
C LYS A 145 -8.34 -7.15 3.14
N THR A 146 -7.40 -6.23 2.99
CA THR A 146 -6.86 -5.43 4.09
C THR A 146 -6.59 -3.99 3.64
N SER A 147 -6.17 -3.14 4.58
CA SER A 147 -5.77 -1.76 4.34
C SER A 147 -4.35 -1.51 4.85
N LEU A 148 -3.61 -0.65 4.15
CA LEU A 148 -2.30 -0.18 4.58
C LEU A 148 -2.41 1.30 4.92
N LYS A 149 -2.14 1.65 6.17
CA LYS A 149 -2.13 3.04 6.65
C LYS A 149 -0.70 3.47 6.94
N SER A 150 -0.42 4.76 6.89
CA SER A 150 0.89 5.32 7.27
C SER A 150 2.05 4.91 6.36
N LEU A 151 1.78 4.67 5.07
CA LEU A 151 2.86 4.54 4.09
C LEU A 151 3.58 5.88 3.93
N ARG A 152 4.90 5.84 3.79
CA ARG A 152 5.74 7.05 3.66
C ARG A 152 6.62 6.94 2.42
N VAL A 153 6.80 8.05 1.70
CA VAL A 153 7.78 8.12 0.61
C VAL A 153 9.13 8.48 1.21
N VAL A 154 10.11 7.61 1.02
CA VAL A 154 11.46 7.78 1.55
C VAL A 154 12.49 7.76 0.43
N ASN A 155 13.64 8.39 0.66
CA ASN A 155 14.76 8.29 -0.25
C ASN A 155 15.36 6.88 -0.15
N ARG A 156 15.45 6.19 -1.29
CA ARG A 156 15.95 4.80 -1.37
C ARG A 156 17.41 4.70 -0.90
N GLY A 157 18.26 5.64 -1.26
CA GLY A 157 19.67 5.64 -0.84
C GLY A 157 19.82 5.81 0.67
N LYS A 158 19.02 6.69 1.29
CA LYS A 158 18.97 6.82 2.76
C LYS A 158 18.45 5.55 3.43
N LEU A 159 17.42 4.94 2.84
CA LEU A 159 16.84 3.70 3.35
C LEU A 159 17.87 2.56 3.33
N LEU A 160 18.61 2.39 2.22
CA LEU A 160 19.65 1.37 2.09
C LEU A 160 20.81 1.58 3.08
N LYS A 161 21.23 2.83 3.32
CA LYS A 161 22.28 3.14 4.32
C LYS A 161 21.83 2.83 5.74
N ALA A 162 20.62 3.26 6.12
CA ALA A 162 20.08 3.03 7.46
C ALA A 162 19.84 1.54 7.76
N ASN A 163 19.58 0.76 6.72
CA ASN A 163 19.26 -0.65 6.79
C ASN A 163 20.43 -1.59 6.49
N LYS A 164 21.67 -1.08 6.39
CA LYS A 164 22.87 -1.90 6.16
C LYS A 164 23.05 -3.01 7.24
N TYR A 165 22.33 -2.92 8.36
CA TYR A 165 22.32 -3.86 9.47
C TYR A 165 20.94 -4.50 9.77
N SER A 166 19.95 -4.33 8.89
CA SER A 166 18.58 -4.85 9.13
C SER A 166 18.26 -6.03 8.21
N VAL A 167 17.98 -7.19 8.81
CA VAL A 167 17.58 -8.45 8.15
C VAL A 167 16.29 -8.30 7.33
N TYR A 168 15.49 -7.26 7.59
CA TYR A 168 14.16 -7.06 7.01
C TYR A 168 14.11 -6.01 5.90
N THR A 169 15.21 -5.81 5.18
CA THR A 169 15.30 -4.75 4.18
C THR A 169 14.86 -5.26 2.83
N PRO A 170 13.79 -4.70 2.22
CA PRO A 170 13.39 -5.14 0.89
C PRO A 170 14.51 -4.89 -0.14
N HIS A 171 14.82 -5.88 -0.97
CA HIS A 171 15.81 -5.78 -2.03
C HIS A 171 15.26 -4.95 -3.19
N PHE A 172 15.66 -3.69 -3.24
CA PHE A 172 15.15 -2.71 -4.23
C PHE A 172 15.74 -2.84 -5.65
N LYS A 173 16.23 -4.01 -6.07
CA LYS A 173 16.88 -4.21 -7.38
C LYS A 173 15.82 -4.39 -8.48
N PHE A 174 15.46 -3.31 -9.18
CA PHE A 174 14.53 -3.34 -10.33
C PHE A 174 15.03 -4.18 -11.49
#